data_AF-A0A553JVG9-F1
#
_entry.id   AF-A0A553JVG9-F1
#
_cell.length_a   1.000
_cell.length_b   1.000
_cell.length_c   1.000
_cell.angle_alpha   90.00
_cell.angle_beta   90.00
_cell.angle_gamma   90.00
#
_symmetry.space_group_name_H-M   'P 1'
#
loop_
_entity.id
_entity.type
_entity.pdbx_description
1 polymer ?
#
loop_
_entity_poly.entity_id
_entity_poly.type
_entity_poly.pdbx_seq_one_letter_code
_entity_poly.pdbx_strand_id
1 'polypeptide(L)' 'MLTEDEWDIARKARNKSSQTRAKNATIQEYRNASGIEALIGYLTLTGETDRVDELMKLIITDGSEDI' A
#
# COMPACT_ATOMS: atom_id res chain seq x y z
N MET A 1 2.12 3.46 12.22
CA MET A 1 3.14 4.28 11.52
C MET A 1 4.13 3.33 10.83
N LEU A 2 4.59 3.66 9.62
CA LEU A 2 5.54 2.83 8.87
C LEU A 2 7.00 3.13 9.27
N THR A 3 7.87 2.15 9.15
CA THR A 3 9.33 2.35 9.26
C THR A 3 9.89 3.06 8.02
N GLU A 4 11.14 3.52 8.08
CA GLU A 4 11.79 4.17 6.93
C GLU A 4 11.92 3.22 5.73
N ASP A 5 12.25 1.95 5.98
CA ASP A 5 12.40 0.92 4.94
C ASP A 5 11.06 0.60 4.29
N GLU A 6 10.02 0.39 5.09
CA GLU A 6 8.65 0.16 4.60
C GLU A 6 8.16 1.35 3.77
N TRP A 7 8.45 2.57 4.23
CA TRP A 7 8.11 3.78 3.49
C TRP A 7 8.89 3.89 2.17
N ASP A 8 10.14 3.45 2.13
CA ASP A 8 10.96 3.46 0.91
C ASP A 8 10.39 2.53 -0.16
N ILE A 9 9.98 1.32 0.23
CA ILE A 9 9.29 0.37 -0.67
C ILE A 9 8.00 0.96 -1.22
N ALA A 10 7.12 1.46 -0.35
CA ALA A 10 5.84 2.05 -0.78
C ALA A 10 6.06 3.27 -1.70
N ARG A 11 7.04 4.12 -1.39
CA ARG A 11 7.37 5.32 -2.18
C ARG A 11 7.87 4.98 -3.58
N LYS A 12 8.74 3.96 -3.71
CA LYS A 12 9.23 3.47 -5.01
C LYS A 12 8.08 3.02 -5.91
N ALA A 13 7.11 2.29 -5.35
CA ALA A 13 5.93 1.83 -6.10
C ALA A 13 4.97 2.96 -6.48
N ARG A 14 4.71 3.92 -5.56
CA ARG A 14 3.88 5.12 -5.82
C ARG A 14 4.41 5.98 -6.97
N ASN A 15 5.73 6.01 -7.16
CA ASN A 15 6.37 6.81 -8.19
C ASN A 15 6.40 6.12 -9.57
N LYS A 16 6.08 4.83 -9.66
CA LYS A 16 5.99 4.11 -10.93
C LYS A 16 4.73 4.56 -11.68
N SER A 17 4.90 5.25 -12.80
CA SER A 17 3.77 5.72 -13.61
C SER A 17 3.12 4.56 -14.37
N SER A 18 1.81 4.33 -14.19
CA SER A 18 1.02 3.50 -15.10
C SER A 18 0.71 4.30 -16.38
N GLN A 19 0.97 3.69 -17.55
CA GLN A 19 0.66 4.29 -18.86
C GLN A 19 -0.85 4.29 -19.16
N THR A 20 -1.62 3.42 -18.52
CA THR A 20 -3.07 3.27 -18.72
C THR A 20 -3.82 3.64 -17.45
N ARG A 21 -4.90 4.42 -17.61
CA ARG A 21 -5.66 5.01 -16.51
C ARG A 21 -7.04 4.37 -16.40
N ALA A 22 -7.43 4.01 -15.18
CA ALA A 22 -8.82 3.70 -14.87
C ALA A 22 -9.66 4.98 -14.96
N LYS A 23 -10.84 4.92 -15.58
CA LYS A 23 -11.71 6.10 -15.80
C LYS A 23 -12.31 6.69 -14.52
N ASN A 24 -12.35 5.92 -13.42
CA ASN A 24 -13.10 6.27 -12.21
C ASN A 24 -12.22 6.41 -10.96
N ALA A 25 -10.90 6.26 -11.07
CA ALA A 25 -9.97 6.41 -9.95
C ALA A 25 -9.04 7.59 -10.20
N THR A 26 -8.82 8.40 -9.16
CA THR A 26 -7.83 9.46 -9.19
C THR A 26 -6.41 8.90 -9.30
N ILE A 27 -5.50 9.71 -9.80
CA ILE A 27 -4.07 9.35 -9.86
C ILE A 27 -3.53 9.07 -8.45
N GLN A 28 -4.04 9.79 -7.45
CA GLN A 28 -3.61 9.66 -6.06
C GLN A 28 -4.02 8.30 -5.48
N GLU A 29 -5.27 7.88 -5.69
CA GLU A 29 -5.79 6.57 -5.28
C GLU A 29 -5.00 5.44 -5.93
N TYR A 30 -4.77 5.51 -7.25
CA TYR A 30 -3.99 4.48 -7.95
C TYR A 30 -2.57 4.37 -7.40
N ARG A 31 -1.89 5.50 -7.22
CA ARG A 31 -0.53 5.53 -6.67
C ARG A 31 -0.49 4.95 -5.26
N ASN A 32 -1.43 5.37 -4.41
CA ASN A 32 -1.51 4.90 -3.03
C ASN A 32 -1.77 3.38 -2.98
N ALA A 33 -2.70 2.87 -3.80
CA ALA A 33 -2.96 1.44 -3.94
C ALA A 33 -1.69 0.67 -4.36
N SER A 34 -0.99 1.12 -5.40
CA SER A 34 0.29 0.50 -5.82
C SER A 34 1.36 0.54 -4.72
N GLY A 35 1.38 1.58 -3.89
CA GLY A 35 2.26 1.67 -2.73
C GLY A 35 1.96 0.62 -1.67
N ILE A 36 0.68 0.43 -1.35
CA ILE A 36 0.22 -0.58 -0.39
C ILE A 36 0.51 -1.99 -0.92
N GLU A 37 0.15 -2.29 -2.17
CA GLU A 37 0.40 -3.59 -2.80
C GLU A 37 1.88 -3.98 -2.76
N ALA A 38 2.77 -3.04 -3.06
CA ALA A 38 4.21 -3.29 -3.04
C ALA A 38 4.74 -3.52 -1.62
N LEU A 39 4.24 -2.79 -0.63
CA LEU A 39 4.63 -2.97 0.77
C LEU A 39 4.19 -4.33 1.29
N ILE A 40 2.92 -4.71 1.06
CA ILE A 40 2.40 -6.02 1.48
C ILE A 40 3.13 -7.16 0.76
N GLY A 41 3.40 -7.01 -0.54
CA GLY A 41 4.16 -8.00 -1.31
C GLY A 41 5.59 -8.17 -0.79
N TYR A 42 6.28 -7.07 -0.45
CA TYR A 42 7.60 -7.12 0.15
C TYR A 42 7.61 -7.90 1.47
N LEU A 43 6.74 -7.53 2.41
CA LEU A 43 6.65 -8.18 3.72
C LEU A 43 6.29 -9.67 3.61
N THR A 44 5.39 -10.02 2.68
CA THR A 44 5.02 -11.41 2.42
C THR A 44 6.22 -12.22 1.89
N LEU A 45 7.02 -11.65 0.99
CA LEU A 45 8.21 -12.31 0.44
C LEU A 45 9.35 -12.43 1.47
N THR A 46 9.43 -11.54 2.45
CA THR A 46 10.42 -11.60 3.54
C THR A 46 9.95 -12.44 4.73
N GLY A 47 8.72 -12.97 4.71
CA GLY A 47 8.17 -13.80 5.78
C GLY A 47 7.71 -13.01 7.02
N GLU A 48 7.53 -11.69 6.89
CA GLU A 48 7.11 -10.78 7.97
C GLU A 48 5.58 -10.81 8.13
N THR A 49 5.01 -11.99 8.40
CA THR A 49 3.56 -12.21 8.43
C THR A 49 2.84 -11.40 9.51
N ASP A 50 3.44 -11.27 10.69
CA ASP A 50 2.85 -10.52 11.81
C ASP A 50 2.67 -9.04 11.44
N ARG A 51 3.63 -8.49 10.68
CA ARG A 51 3.58 -7.10 10.22
C ARG A 51 2.53 -6.91 9.12
N VAL A 52 2.37 -7.88 8.23
CA VAL A 52 1.28 -7.89 7.24
C VAL A 52 -0.07 -7.83 7.96
N ASP A 53 -0.28 -8.68 8.97
CA ASP A 53 -1.53 -8.72 9.73
C ASP A 53 -1.81 -7.42 10.46
N GLU A 54 -0.79 -6.81 11.08
CA GLU A 54 -0.91 -5.49 11.73
C GLU A 54 -1.36 -4.41 10.74
N LEU A 55 -0.71 -4.34 9.58
CA LEU A 55 -1.03 -3.34 8.55
C LEU A 55 -2.42 -3.56 7.97
N MET A 56 -2.81 -4.81 7.69
CA MET A 56 -4.13 -5.14 7.18
C MET A 56 -5.23 -4.81 8.19
N LYS A 57 -5.00 -5.08 9.48
CA LYS A 57 -5.93 -4.70 10.55
C LYS A 57 -6.10 -3.19 10.62
N LEU A 58 -5.01 -2.42 10.51
CA LEU A 58 -5.06 -0.96 10.48
C LEU A 58 -5.89 -0.47 9.28
N ILE A 59 -5.63 -0.99 8.08
CA ILE A 59 -6.36 -0.63 6.85
C ILE A 59 -7.86 -0.91 7.00
N ILE A 60 -8.24 -2.07 7.53
CA ILE A 60 -9.64 -2.45 7.71
C ILE A 60 -10.32 -1.57 8.77
N THR A 61 -9.63 -1.28 9.87
CA THR A 61 -10.20 -0.47 10.96
C THR A 61 -10.43 0.96 10.49
N ASP A 62 -9.42 1.59 9.90
CA ASP A 62 -9.50 2.98 9.42
C ASP A 62 -10.47 3.12 8.23
N GLY A 63 -10.46 2.16 7.30
CA GLY A 63 -11.36 2.15 6.15
C GLY A 63 -12.82 1.79 6.48
N SER A 64 -13.10 1.33 7.70
CA SER A 64 -14.47 1.05 8.16
C SER A 64 -15.16 2.24 8.80
N GLU A 65 -14.43 3.29 9.17
CA GLU A 65 -15.02 4.53 9.71
C GLU A 65 -15.60 5.45 8.61
N ASP A 66 -15.24 5.20 7.35
CA ASP A 66 -15.69 5.98 6.18
C ASP A 66 -16.93 5.37 5.46
N ILE A 67 -17.61 4.38 6.07
CA ILE A 67 -18.84 3.74 5.54
C ILE A 67 -20.09 4.21 6.28
#